data_AF-A0A3B1AYU3-F1
#
_entry.id   AF-A0A3B1AYU3-F1
#
_cell.length_a   1.000
_cell.length_b   1.000
_cell.length_c   1.000
_cell.angle_alpha   90.00
_cell.angle_beta   90.00
_cell.angle_gamma   90.00
#
_symmetry.space_group_name_H-M   'P 1'
#
loop_
_entity.id
_entity.type
_entity.pdbx_description
1 polymer ?
#
loop_
_entity_poly.entity_id
_entity_poly.type
_entity_poly.pdbx_seq_one_letter_code
_entity_poly.pdbx_strand_id
1 'polypeptide(L)'
;MAVRKKTDMKYLDEGAGMRDADSGDDETVSVEKLRQELATAQQALIELPAAYAPTQKAEIQNRIAEILIDLRQGEAAFDTAREAFDTFATAAQWEGAVHACNIMFMADQPA
;
A
#
# COMPACT_ATOMS: atom_id res chain seq x y z
N MET A 1 53.02 -52.49 8.54
CA MET A 1 52.71 -51.91 7.21
C MET A 1 51.37 -51.23 7.29
N ALA A 2 51.35 -49.89 7.38
CA ALA A 2 50.15 -49.10 7.56
C ALA A 2 49.88 -48.28 6.28
N VAL A 3 48.79 -48.59 5.58
CA VAL A 3 48.29 -47.80 4.45
C VAL A 3 47.46 -46.65 5.03
N ARG A 4 48.01 -45.43 5.02
CA ARG A 4 47.22 -44.22 5.27
C ARG A 4 46.71 -43.71 3.93
N LYS A 5 45.39 -43.82 3.72
CA LYS A 5 44.67 -43.19 2.61
C LYS A 5 44.86 -41.67 2.76
N LYS A 6 45.58 -41.03 1.83
CA LYS A 6 45.58 -39.56 1.70
C LYS A 6 44.19 -39.18 1.20
N THR A 7 43.40 -38.58 2.07
CA THR A 7 42.18 -37.89 1.68
C THR A 7 42.61 -36.61 0.99
N ASP A 8 42.48 -36.55 -0.33
CA ASP A 8 42.55 -35.29 -1.06
C ASP A 8 41.42 -34.38 -0.54
N MET A 9 41.80 -33.30 0.15
CA MET A 9 40.90 -32.18 0.41
C MET A 9 40.61 -31.53 -0.93
N LYS A 10 39.55 -32.02 -1.58
CA LYS A 10 38.84 -31.35 -2.66
C LYS A 10 38.51 -29.93 -2.16
N TYR A 11 39.17 -28.95 -2.77
CA TYR A 11 38.99 -27.53 -2.51
C TYR A 11 37.50 -27.22 -2.33
N LEU A 12 37.18 -26.54 -1.23
CA LEU A 12 35.89 -25.90 -1.04
C LEU A 12 35.70 -24.97 -2.24
N ASP A 13 34.70 -25.28 -3.06
CA ASP A 13 34.22 -24.43 -4.13
C ASP A 13 33.78 -23.09 -3.51
N GLU A 14 34.61 -22.06 -3.67
CA GLU A 14 34.32 -20.66 -3.33
C GLU A 14 33.31 -20.08 -4.33
N GLY A 15 32.17 -20.75 -4.49
CA GLY A 15 31.06 -20.37 -5.37
C GLY A 15 29.77 -20.05 -4.61
N ALA A 16 29.75 -20.12 -3.28
CA ALA A 16 28.61 -19.71 -2.45
C ALA A 16 28.58 -18.18 -2.28
N GLY A 17 28.47 -17.48 -3.40
CA GLY A 17 28.51 -16.02 -3.47
C GLY A 17 27.54 -15.43 -4.48
N MET A 18 26.55 -16.18 -4.96
CA MET A 18 25.40 -15.60 -5.64
C MET A 18 24.24 -15.61 -4.63
N ARG A 19 24.21 -14.57 -3.79
CA ARG A 19 22.96 -14.18 -3.12
C ARG A 19 22.08 -13.63 -4.25
N ASP A 20 21.04 -14.36 -4.58
CA ASP A 20 20.00 -13.90 -5.50
C ASP A 20 19.48 -12.54 -5.00
N ALA A 21 19.87 -11.48 -5.70
CA ALA A 21 19.41 -10.12 -5.47
C ALA A 21 18.06 -9.93 -6.20
N ASP A 22 17.08 -10.77 -5.91
CA ASP A 22 15.80 -10.82 -6.61
C ASP A 22 14.68 -10.02 -5.88
N SER A 23 15.02 -8.92 -5.23
CA SER A 23 14.06 -8.09 -4.46
C SER A 23 13.50 -6.90 -5.24
N GLY A 24 14.00 -6.61 -6.44
CA GLY A 24 13.65 -5.37 -7.16
C GLY A 24 12.36 -5.44 -7.99
N ASP A 25 12.07 -6.59 -8.61
CA ASP A 25 10.94 -6.70 -9.54
C ASP A 25 9.59 -6.84 -8.81
N ASP A 26 9.55 -7.54 -7.67
CA ASP A 26 8.29 -7.78 -6.94
C ASP A 26 7.75 -6.49 -6.28
N GLU A 27 8.65 -5.65 -5.76
CA GLU A 27 8.33 -4.36 -5.17
C GLU A 27 7.81 -3.36 -6.22
N THR A 28 8.35 -3.38 -7.44
CA THR A 28 7.92 -2.48 -8.53
C THR A 28 6.58 -2.90 -9.13
N VAL A 29 6.33 -4.21 -9.29
CA VAL A 29 5.04 -4.75 -9.73
C VAL A 29 3.92 -4.39 -8.75
N SER A 30 4.21 -4.43 -7.45
CA SER A 30 3.26 -4.03 -6.39
C SER A 30 2.84 -2.55 -6.49
N VAL A 31 3.80 -1.64 -6.73
CA VAL A 31 3.53 -0.20 -6.85
C VAL A 31 2.70 0.14 -8.10
N GLU A 32 2.99 -0.46 -9.25
CA GLU A 32 2.22 -0.21 -10.47
C GLU A 32 0.77 -0.69 -10.35
N LYS A 33 0.54 -1.81 -9.66
CA LYS A 33 -0.81 -2.29 -9.35
C LYS A 33 -1.57 -1.28 -8.47
N LEU A 34 -0.95 -0.77 -7.42
CA LEU A 34 -1.56 0.25 -6.55
C LEU A 34 -1.90 1.54 -7.32
N ARG A 35 -1.06 1.96 -8.25
CA ARG A 35 -1.34 3.11 -9.13
C ARG A 35 -2.55 2.88 -10.04
N GLN A 36 -2.70 1.66 -10.58
CA GLN A 36 -3.87 1.29 -11.37
C GLN A 36 -5.14 1.27 -10.53
N GLU A 37 -5.07 0.75 -9.30
CA GLU A 37 -6.18 0.76 -8.34
C GLU A 37 -6.58 2.19 -7.96
N LEU A 38 -5.60 3.06 -7.71
CA LEU A 38 -5.82 4.49 -7.45
C LEU A 38 -6.52 5.17 -8.62
N ALA A 39 -6.03 4.98 -9.85
CA ALA A 39 -6.63 5.54 -11.05
C ALA A 39 -8.08 5.05 -11.25
N THR A 40 -8.35 3.77 -10.96
CA THR A 40 -9.70 3.20 -11.03
C THR A 40 -10.63 3.82 -9.99
N ALA A 41 -10.17 4.01 -8.76
CA ALA A 41 -10.96 4.64 -7.70
C ALA A 41 -11.22 6.13 -8.00
N GLN A 42 -10.24 6.84 -8.54
CA GLN A 42 -10.41 8.23 -9.01
C GLN A 42 -11.40 8.32 -10.17
N GLN A 43 -11.36 7.37 -11.10
CA GLN A 43 -12.35 7.31 -12.18
C GLN A 43 -13.76 7.06 -11.64
N ALA A 44 -13.90 6.20 -10.61
CA ALA A 44 -15.19 5.97 -9.95
C ALA A 44 -15.78 7.24 -9.32
N LEU A 45 -14.95 8.17 -8.82
CA LEU A 45 -15.42 9.49 -8.36
C LEU A 45 -16.01 10.33 -9.50
N ILE A 46 -15.37 10.30 -10.68
CA ILE A 46 -15.80 11.07 -11.85
C ILE A 46 -17.12 10.49 -12.42
N GLU A 47 -17.27 9.17 -12.36
CA GLU A 47 -18.43 8.44 -12.88
C GLU A 47 -19.62 8.41 -11.92
N LEU A 48 -19.50 9.01 -10.73
CA LEU A 48 -20.62 9.13 -9.80
C LEU A 48 -21.83 9.81 -10.49
N PRO A 49 -23.04 9.24 -10.35
CA PRO A 49 -24.23 9.78 -11.00
C PRO A 49 -24.59 11.14 -10.42
N ALA A 50 -25.19 12.05 -11.20
CA ALA A 50 -25.50 13.41 -10.75
C ALA A 50 -26.33 13.54 -9.45
N ALA A 51 -27.02 12.48 -9.03
CA ALA A 51 -27.81 12.41 -7.80
C ALA A 51 -27.19 11.48 -6.72
N TYR A 52 -25.86 11.34 -6.69
CA TYR A 52 -25.17 10.53 -5.69
C TYR A 52 -25.39 11.10 -4.27
N ALA A 53 -25.49 10.21 -3.28
CA ALA A 53 -25.48 10.63 -1.89
C ALA A 53 -24.04 11.04 -1.50
N PRO A 54 -23.82 12.16 -0.77
CA PRO A 54 -22.47 12.60 -0.41
C PRO A 54 -21.60 11.51 0.24
N THR A 55 -22.21 10.60 0.99
CA THR A 55 -21.53 9.47 1.63
C THR A 55 -20.96 8.46 0.63
N GLN A 56 -21.56 8.29 -0.56
CA GLN A 56 -21.01 7.43 -1.63
C GLN A 56 -19.67 7.98 -2.14
N LYS A 57 -19.57 9.31 -2.26
CA LYS A 57 -18.30 9.97 -2.59
C LYS A 57 -17.27 9.74 -1.47
N ALA A 58 -17.69 9.91 -0.22
CA ALA A 58 -16.84 9.73 0.94
C ALA A 58 -16.32 8.28 1.09
N GLU A 59 -17.12 7.27 0.73
CA GLU A 59 -16.69 5.87 0.68
C GLU A 59 -15.55 5.65 -0.32
N ILE A 60 -15.68 6.23 -1.51
CA ILE A 60 -14.64 6.16 -2.54
C ILE A 60 -13.38 6.93 -2.09
N GLN A 61 -13.55 8.08 -1.42
CA GLN A 61 -12.45 8.85 -0.84
C GLN A 61 -11.69 8.06 0.23
N ASN A 62 -12.37 7.34 1.13
CA ASN A 62 -11.71 6.45 2.08
C ASN A 62 -10.86 5.40 1.35
N ARG A 63 -11.40 4.73 0.33
CA ARG A 63 -10.64 3.76 -0.47
C ARG A 63 -9.43 4.38 -1.17
N ILE A 64 -9.57 5.59 -1.72
CA ILE A 64 -8.44 6.31 -2.33
C ILE A 64 -7.35 6.56 -1.29
N ALA A 65 -7.74 7.01 -0.10
CA ALA A 65 -6.81 7.33 0.97
C ALA A 65 -6.06 6.10 1.50
N GLU A 66 -6.70 4.94 1.57
CA GLU A 66 -6.01 3.66 1.88
C GLU A 66 -4.93 3.33 0.84
N ILE A 67 -5.24 3.44 -0.45
CA ILE A 67 -4.27 3.20 -1.53
C ILE A 67 -3.11 4.22 -1.46
N LEU A 68 -3.41 5.47 -1.08
CA LEU A 68 -2.39 6.50 -0.90
C LEU A 68 -1.46 6.20 0.29
N ILE A 69 -1.95 5.60 1.38
CA ILE A 69 -1.10 5.10 2.48
C ILE A 69 -0.13 4.04 1.96
N ASP A 70 -0.63 3.05 1.20
CA ASP A 70 0.21 1.97 0.66
C ASP A 70 1.26 2.49 -0.34
N LEU A 71 0.93 3.57 -1.06
CA LEU A 71 1.85 4.30 -1.93
C LEU A 71 2.80 5.25 -1.19
N ARG A 72 2.75 5.30 0.15
CA ARG A 72 3.51 6.22 1.01
C ARG A 72 3.28 7.70 0.71
N GLN A 73 2.07 8.05 0.30
CA GLN A 73 1.61 9.42 0.03
C GLN A 73 0.76 9.94 1.19
N GLY A 74 1.36 10.04 2.38
CA GLY A 74 0.65 10.34 3.62
C GLY A 74 -0.15 11.65 3.61
N GLU A 75 0.37 12.72 3.02
CA GLU A 75 -0.31 14.03 3.02
C GLU A 75 -1.61 13.98 2.22
N ALA A 76 -1.53 13.43 1.01
CA ALA A 76 -2.69 13.21 0.17
C ALA A 76 -3.70 12.24 0.80
N ALA A 77 -3.23 11.19 1.49
CA ALA A 77 -4.10 10.26 2.21
C ALA A 77 -4.85 10.96 3.35
N PHE A 78 -4.15 11.76 4.16
CA PHE A 78 -4.74 12.52 5.26
C PHE A 78 -5.81 13.49 4.77
N ASP A 79 -5.48 14.32 3.77
CA ASP A 79 -6.40 15.32 3.23
C ASP A 79 -7.66 14.67 2.64
N THR A 80 -7.49 13.58 1.90
CA THR A 80 -8.61 12.83 1.31
C THR A 80 -9.50 12.22 2.39
N ALA A 81 -8.91 11.61 3.42
CA ALA A 81 -9.67 11.03 4.54
C ALA A 81 -10.34 12.10 5.40
N ARG A 82 -9.73 13.28 5.55
CA ARG A 82 -10.31 14.41 6.28
C ARG A 82 -11.60 14.89 5.62
N GLU A 83 -11.63 14.99 4.29
CA GLU A 83 -12.83 15.35 3.53
C GLU A 83 -13.93 14.28 3.67
N ALA A 84 -13.56 13.00 3.61
CA ALA A 84 -14.48 11.89 3.81
C ALA A 84 -15.08 11.92 5.23
N PHE A 85 -14.24 12.13 6.26
CA PHE A 85 -14.68 12.26 7.65
C PHE A 85 -15.73 13.36 7.81
N ASP A 86 -15.46 14.57 7.29
CA ASP A 86 -16.38 15.71 7.46
C ASP A 86 -17.75 15.40 6.82
N THR A 87 -17.75 14.68 5.69
CA THR A 87 -18.96 14.22 5.02
C THR A 87 -19.72 13.18 5.86
N PHE A 88 -19.03 12.16 6.37
CA PHE A 88 -19.65 11.13 7.21
C PHE A 88 -20.17 11.68 8.54
N ALA A 89 -19.42 12.58 9.19
CA ALA A 89 -19.82 13.24 10.43
C ALA A 89 -21.09 14.08 10.22
N THR A 90 -21.15 14.83 9.11
CA THR A 90 -22.35 15.61 8.74
C THR A 90 -23.56 14.70 8.50
N ALA A 91 -23.36 13.54 7.88
CA ALA A 91 -24.41 12.56 7.61
C ALA A 91 -24.72 11.62 8.79
N ALA A 92 -24.07 11.79 9.94
CA ALA A 92 -24.13 10.89 11.10
C ALA A 92 -23.86 9.40 10.75
N GLN A 93 -23.02 9.15 9.74
CA GLN A 93 -22.56 7.82 9.34
C GLN A 93 -21.29 7.47 10.11
N TRP A 94 -21.46 7.12 11.39
CA TRP A 94 -20.34 7.01 12.33
C TRP A 94 -19.31 5.93 11.98
N GLU A 95 -19.74 4.84 11.33
CA GLU A 95 -18.81 3.80 10.87
C GLU A 95 -17.81 4.34 9.85
N GLY A 96 -18.29 5.07 8.83
CA GLY A 96 -17.45 5.72 7.83
C GLY A 96 -16.54 6.79 8.44
N ALA A 97 -17.04 7.56 9.42
CA ALA A 97 -16.24 8.56 10.13
C ALA A 97 -15.10 7.92 10.95
N VAL A 98 -15.38 6.82 11.67
CA VAL A 98 -14.35 6.08 12.42
C VAL A 98 -13.30 5.50 11.48
N HIS A 99 -13.72 4.97 10.33
CA HIS A 99 -12.79 4.48 9.32
C HIS A 99 -11.88 5.59 8.78
N ALA A 100 -12.44 6.77 8.48
CA ALA A 100 -11.66 7.94 8.07
C ALA A 100 -10.66 8.39 9.15
N CYS A 101 -11.03 8.33 10.43
CA CYS A 101 -10.09 8.58 11.55
C CYS A 101 -8.92 7.59 11.56
N ASN A 102 -9.18 6.31 11.32
CA ASN A 102 -8.13 5.30 11.23
C ASN A 102 -7.16 5.60 10.07
N ILE A 103 -7.68 5.95 8.90
CA ILE A 103 -6.86 6.35 7.75
C ILE A 103 -6.02 7.59 8.07
N MET A 104 -6.63 8.65 8.62
CA MET A 104 -5.89 9.86 9.03
C MET A 104 -4.77 9.56 10.03
N PHE A 105 -4.97 8.61 10.95
CA PHE A 105 -3.92 8.16 11.87
C PHE A 105 -2.81 7.40 11.15
N MET A 106 -3.15 6.52 10.22
CA MET A 106 -2.20 5.71 9.45
C MET A 106 -1.43 6.50 8.38
N ALA A 107 -1.87 7.70 8.04
CA ALA A 107 -1.22 8.58 7.06
C ALA A 107 0.16 9.11 7.48
N ASP A 108 0.62 8.81 8.71
CA ASP A 108 1.97 9.06 9.25
C ASP A 108 2.52 10.45 8.92
N GLN A 109 1.64 11.47 9.03
CA GLN A 109 2.02 12.86 8.84
C GLN A 109 2.98 13.31 9.95
N PRO A 110 4.10 14.00 9.62
CA PRO A 110 4.89 14.67 10.63
C PRO A 110 4.04 15.73 11.34
N ALA A 111 4.17 15.79 12.66
CA ALA A 111 3.41 16.69 13.54
C ALA A 111 3.77 18.18 13.38
#